data_AF-A0A2N2MQ52-F1
#
_entry.id   AF-A0A2N2MQ52-F1
#
_cell.length_a   1.000
_cell.length_b   1.000
_cell.length_c   1.000
_cell.angle_alpha   90.00
_cell.angle_beta   90.00
_cell.angle_gamma   90.00
#
_symmetry.space_group_name_H-M   'P 1'
#
loop_
_entity.id
_entity.type
_entity.pdbx_description
1 polymer ?
#
loop_
_entity_poly.entity_id
_entity_poly.type
_entity_poly.pdbx_seq_one_letter_code
_entity_poly.pdbx_strand_id
1 'polypeptide(L)'
;MLDQAVALVDPAARAEVYYQMNAMYFDKAPGIITVLPTSHGYEQKWLQNRVLNPIFSADYYKPMSKSTDAKNPDVLTIVTSGDTDTLDPALAYDTSSGEIIQNVYETLIFYDGVATDKFVPQLATEVPTLENGGVSADGKTWVFKIREGVKFHEGGDLTPSDVAYSLQRGLLQGGYSSPQWLLAEPFFGVGNDDITMIVDEGASADDREALMANDPAKLVAACETVKAAIVADDAAGTVTLNLETGWGPLLPTLANGWGSIMDSEWVIENGGWDGTCETWQNFYGMTSAEDPFSAIANGTGAYKLALWTPGEETVMEAFDGYWGTPANIPTVIRKIVEEFGTRFSMLQQGDADIIYVPAEQRPQVDPLVGEMRVFDLAANVYNEPVAVCAYNEAELGLAKFTACAAGETGLDEPLRLNIGRPALQQDVLIFNFNIQP
;
A
#
# COMPACT_ATOMS: atom_id res chain seq x y z
N MET A 1 -5.34 -5.98 -27.04
CA MET A 1 -4.01 -6.42 -26.57
C MET A 1 -3.83 -6.18 -25.10
N LEU A 2 -4.18 -5.00 -24.59
CA LEU A 2 -4.26 -4.77 -23.15
C LEU A 2 -5.17 -5.82 -22.47
N ASP A 3 -6.40 -6.01 -22.97
CA ASP A 3 -7.33 -7.02 -22.45
C ASP A 3 -6.76 -8.44 -22.52
N GLN A 4 -5.99 -8.75 -23.58
CA GLN A 4 -5.32 -10.04 -23.72
C GLN A 4 -4.21 -10.20 -22.67
N ALA A 5 -3.40 -9.17 -22.42
CA ALA A 5 -2.31 -9.21 -21.46
C ALA A 5 -2.84 -9.32 -20.02
N VAL A 6 -3.89 -8.57 -19.69
CA VAL A 6 -4.56 -8.61 -18.39
C VAL A 6 -5.14 -10.00 -18.10
N ALA A 7 -5.67 -10.68 -19.12
CA ALA A 7 -6.22 -12.03 -19.01
C ALA A 7 -5.16 -13.15 -18.79
N LEU A 8 -3.88 -12.88 -19.05
CA LEU A 8 -2.82 -13.89 -18.95
C LEU A 8 -2.26 -14.01 -17.54
N VAL A 9 -2.31 -15.21 -16.98
CA VAL A 9 -1.71 -15.50 -15.65
C VAL A 9 -0.24 -15.89 -15.71
N ASP A 10 0.22 -16.52 -16.80
CA ASP A 10 1.64 -16.85 -16.99
C ASP A 10 2.49 -15.58 -17.20
N PRO A 11 3.47 -15.31 -16.32
CA PRO A 11 4.25 -14.07 -16.39
C PRO A 11 5.02 -13.88 -17.71
N ALA A 12 5.57 -14.96 -18.28
CA ALA A 12 6.37 -14.88 -19.50
C ALA A 12 5.50 -14.58 -20.74
N ALA A 13 4.35 -15.26 -20.86
CA ALA A 13 3.38 -15.00 -21.90
C ALA A 13 2.79 -13.58 -21.80
N ARG A 14 2.48 -13.12 -20.58
CA ARG A 14 2.01 -11.76 -20.34
C ARG A 14 3.05 -10.72 -20.74
N ALA A 15 4.32 -10.95 -20.41
CA ALA A 15 5.42 -10.05 -20.76
C ALA A 15 5.58 -9.88 -22.28
N GLU A 16 5.43 -10.95 -23.06
CA GLU A 16 5.50 -10.91 -24.53
C GLU A 16 4.38 -10.04 -25.13
N VAL A 17 3.13 -10.16 -24.65
CA VAL A 17 2.00 -9.34 -25.15
C VAL A 17 2.21 -7.86 -24.82
N TYR A 18 2.68 -7.55 -23.62
CA TYR A 18 3.01 -6.17 -23.24
C TYR A 18 4.18 -5.61 -24.05
N TYR A 19 5.20 -6.42 -24.38
CA TYR A 19 6.30 -6.00 -25.27
C TYR A 19 5.76 -5.61 -26.66
N GLN A 20 4.88 -6.43 -27.24
CA GLN A 20 4.26 -6.12 -28.54
C GLN A 20 3.37 -4.88 -28.49
N MET A 21 2.63 -4.69 -27.38
CA MET A 21 1.83 -3.48 -27.15
C MET A 21 2.73 -2.25 -27.05
N ASN A 22 3.85 -2.33 -26.32
CA ASN A 22 4.83 -1.25 -26.20
C ASN A 22 5.47 -0.92 -27.55
N ALA A 23 5.82 -1.92 -28.37
CA ALA A 23 6.33 -1.70 -29.73
C ALA A 23 5.31 -0.95 -30.60
N MET A 24 4.03 -1.30 -30.51
CA MET A 24 2.96 -0.57 -31.21
C MET A 24 2.76 0.84 -30.67
N TYR A 25 2.77 1.03 -29.35
CA TYR A 25 2.71 2.35 -28.75
C TYR A 25 3.88 3.22 -29.24
N PHE A 26 5.11 2.70 -29.21
CA PHE A 26 6.31 3.38 -29.68
C PHE A 26 6.20 3.80 -31.16
N ASP A 27 5.73 2.91 -32.03
CA ASP A 27 5.66 3.18 -33.48
C ASP A 27 4.45 4.04 -33.90
N LYS A 28 3.37 4.06 -33.11
CA LYS A 28 2.06 4.58 -33.55
C LYS A 28 1.51 5.70 -32.67
N ALA A 29 1.88 5.75 -31.39
CA ALA A 29 1.38 6.78 -30.49
C ALA A 29 2.30 8.01 -30.50
N PRO A 30 1.78 9.22 -30.72
CA PRO A 30 2.53 10.43 -30.42
C PRO A 30 2.62 10.59 -28.90
N GLY A 31 3.70 10.07 -28.30
CA GLY A 31 3.97 10.17 -26.86
C GLY A 31 5.24 10.96 -26.56
N ILE A 32 5.21 11.77 -25.51
CA ILE A 32 6.42 12.30 -24.86
C ILE A 32 6.65 11.45 -23.63
N ILE A 33 7.74 10.69 -23.59
CA ILE A 33 8.18 10.02 -22.36
C ILE A 33 8.73 11.11 -21.44
N THR A 34 7.94 11.50 -20.45
CA THR A 34 8.46 12.30 -19.34
C THR A 34 9.27 11.38 -18.45
N VAL A 35 10.50 11.80 -18.12
CA VAL A 35 11.42 11.02 -17.29
C VAL A 35 10.72 10.64 -15.98
N LEU A 36 10.84 9.38 -15.58
CA LEU A 36 10.42 8.92 -14.26
C LEU A 36 11.21 9.68 -13.19
N PRO A 37 10.57 10.49 -12.32
CA PRO A 37 11.28 11.10 -11.22
C PRO A 37 11.86 9.99 -10.33
N THR A 38 13.14 10.10 -9.97
CA THR A 38 13.74 9.19 -8.99
C THR A 38 13.54 9.73 -7.58
N SER A 39 13.22 8.84 -6.65
CA SER A 39 13.00 9.14 -5.23
C SER A 39 14.22 9.83 -4.63
N HIS A 40 13.98 10.76 -3.71
CA HIS A 40 14.99 11.33 -2.81
C HIS A 40 14.42 11.32 -1.40
N GLY A 41 14.96 10.48 -0.53
CA GLY A 41 14.53 10.35 0.87
C GLY A 41 15.68 10.65 1.81
N TYR A 42 15.46 11.59 2.74
CA TYR A 42 16.43 11.95 3.77
C TYR A 42 16.02 11.29 5.09
N GLU A 43 17.00 10.83 5.86
CA GLU A 43 16.81 10.31 7.21
C GLU A 43 18.05 10.56 8.06
N GLN A 44 17.90 10.46 9.37
CA GLN A 44 19.03 10.43 10.29
C GLN A 44 19.85 9.15 10.12
N LYS A 45 21.18 9.26 10.16
CA LYS A 45 22.10 8.11 10.05
C LYS A 45 21.93 7.05 11.14
N TRP A 46 21.40 7.43 12.31
CA TRP A 46 21.12 6.47 13.38
C TRP A 46 19.98 5.52 13.03
N LEU A 47 19.09 5.89 12.09
CA LEU A 47 18.00 5.04 11.65
C LEU A 47 18.55 3.91 10.77
N GLN A 48 18.13 2.69 11.03
CA GLN A 48 18.52 1.49 10.27
C GLN A 48 17.29 0.79 9.72
N ASN A 49 17.50 -0.01 8.66
CA ASN A 49 16.49 -0.91 8.09
C ASN A 49 15.19 -0.23 7.62
N ARG A 50 15.26 1.02 7.17
CA ARG A 50 14.13 1.66 6.50
C ARG A 50 13.75 0.88 5.24
N VAL A 51 12.47 0.51 5.14
CA VAL A 51 11.89 -0.15 3.98
C VAL A 51 10.79 0.73 3.43
N LEU A 52 10.99 1.23 2.21
CA LEU A 52 9.98 1.97 1.45
C LEU A 52 9.09 0.98 0.71
N ASN A 53 7.77 1.07 0.85
CA ASN A 53 6.83 0.23 0.10
C ASN A 53 7.09 0.39 -1.43
N PRO A 54 7.14 -0.70 -2.21
CA PRO A 54 7.47 -0.71 -3.64
C PRO A 54 6.47 0.00 -4.56
N ILE A 55 5.17 -0.07 -4.27
CA ILE A 55 4.11 0.53 -5.08
C ILE A 55 3.75 1.92 -4.59
N PHE A 56 3.70 2.08 -3.28
CA PHE A 56 3.16 3.25 -2.64
C PHE A 56 4.26 4.00 -1.89
N SER A 57 4.28 5.34 -1.93
CA SER A 57 5.33 6.14 -1.25
C SER A 57 5.12 6.18 0.27
N ALA A 58 5.18 5.01 0.92
CA ALA A 58 4.96 4.78 2.34
C ALA A 58 6.17 4.05 2.97
N ASP A 59 6.32 4.20 4.27
CA ASP A 59 7.38 3.58 5.07
C ASP A 59 6.81 2.39 5.86
N TYR A 60 7.48 1.23 5.80
CA TYR A 60 7.16 0.08 6.65
C TYR A 60 8.01 0.12 7.91
N TYR A 61 7.38 0.41 9.06
CA TYR A 61 8.08 0.77 10.30
C TYR A 61 8.59 -0.44 11.08
N LYS A 62 7.98 -1.61 10.91
CA LYS A 62 8.31 -2.84 11.67
C LYS A 62 9.81 -3.18 11.67
N PRO A 63 10.51 -3.23 10.53
CA PRO A 63 11.93 -3.59 10.50
C PRO A 63 12.84 -2.47 11.01
N MET A 64 12.36 -1.22 11.09
CA MET A 64 13.19 -0.08 11.44
C MET A 64 13.71 -0.18 12.87
N SER A 65 14.91 0.32 13.09
CA SER A 65 15.52 0.44 14.42
C SER A 65 16.41 1.67 14.49
N LYS A 66 16.79 2.06 15.70
CA LYS A 66 17.71 3.18 15.92
C LYS A 66 18.93 2.73 16.70
N SER A 67 20.07 3.38 16.44
CA SER A 67 21.25 3.22 17.27
C SER A 67 21.02 3.79 18.68
N THR A 68 21.76 3.27 19.65
CA THR A 68 21.58 3.60 21.07
C THR A 68 21.96 5.03 21.45
N ASP A 69 22.69 5.72 20.58
CA ASP A 69 23.07 7.13 20.69
C ASP A 69 22.05 8.09 20.06
N ALA A 70 20.98 7.58 19.43
CA ALA A 70 19.88 8.41 18.96
C ALA A 70 19.22 9.16 20.12
N LYS A 71 18.73 10.39 19.86
CA LYS A 71 18.10 11.25 20.88
C LYS A 71 16.94 10.57 21.62
N ASN A 72 16.10 9.87 20.85
CA ASN A 72 14.98 9.05 21.33
C ASN A 72 15.00 7.69 20.60
N PRO A 73 15.72 6.69 21.12
CA PRO A 73 15.88 5.40 20.43
C PRO A 73 14.57 4.60 20.33
N ASP A 74 13.63 4.83 21.25
CA ASP A 74 12.36 4.09 21.34
C ASP A 74 11.18 4.76 20.59
N VAL A 75 11.39 5.94 19.97
CA VAL A 75 10.32 6.71 19.33
C VAL A 75 10.73 7.12 17.92
N LEU A 76 10.12 6.56 16.88
CA LEU A 76 10.28 7.02 15.50
C LEU A 76 9.41 8.26 15.26
N THR A 77 10.03 9.39 14.93
CA THR A 77 9.33 10.65 14.64
C THR A 77 9.46 10.98 13.15
N ILE A 78 8.32 10.96 12.47
CA ILE A 78 8.19 11.29 11.04
C ILE A 78 7.43 12.59 10.94
N VAL A 79 8.00 13.58 10.25
CA VAL A 79 7.34 14.90 10.10
C VAL A 79 7.01 15.15 8.63
N THR A 80 5.71 15.18 8.33
CA THR A 80 5.17 15.33 6.98
C THR A 80 4.37 16.63 6.85
N SER A 81 3.83 16.89 5.66
CA SER A 81 2.84 17.93 5.40
C SER A 81 1.47 17.39 4.98
N GLY A 82 1.36 16.07 4.74
CA GLY A 82 0.11 15.44 4.33
C GLY A 82 -0.69 14.95 5.53
N ASP A 83 -1.96 15.34 5.60
CA ASP A 83 -2.91 14.82 6.59
C ASP A 83 -3.47 13.47 6.16
N THR A 84 -3.90 12.69 7.13
CA THR A 84 -4.64 11.43 6.95
C THR A 84 -6.11 11.77 6.77
N ASP A 85 -6.79 11.16 5.79
CA ASP A 85 -8.21 11.40 5.54
C ASP A 85 -9.08 10.33 6.21
N THR A 86 -8.68 9.06 6.12
CA THR A 86 -9.45 7.93 6.65
C THR A 86 -8.54 6.76 7.04
N LEU A 87 -8.94 5.99 8.04
CA LEU A 87 -8.30 4.74 8.44
C LEU A 87 -9.06 3.50 7.95
N ASP A 88 -10.12 3.67 7.14
CA ASP A 88 -10.81 2.57 6.48
C ASP A 88 -10.02 2.10 5.24
N PRO A 89 -9.50 0.86 5.23
CA PRO A 89 -8.81 0.32 4.07
C PRO A 89 -9.68 0.29 2.81
N ALA A 90 -11.00 0.12 2.96
CA ALA A 90 -11.89 0.06 1.81
C ALA A 90 -12.06 1.42 1.11
N LEU A 91 -11.79 2.53 1.80
CA LEU A 91 -12.02 3.90 1.33
C LEU A 91 -10.72 4.66 1.01
N ALA A 92 -9.63 4.38 1.73
CA ALA A 92 -8.37 5.14 1.62
C ALA A 92 -7.73 5.06 0.22
N TYR A 93 -7.60 6.20 -0.45
CA TYR A 93 -6.91 6.31 -1.76
C TYR A 93 -5.83 7.41 -1.82
N ASP A 94 -5.45 7.96 -0.67
CA ASP A 94 -4.33 8.91 -0.54
C ASP A 94 -3.10 8.27 0.13
N THR A 95 -1.99 9.01 0.10
CA THR A 95 -0.71 8.50 0.59
C THR A 95 -0.52 8.50 2.09
N SER A 96 -1.11 9.46 2.79
CA SER A 96 -0.98 9.57 4.24
C SER A 96 -1.78 8.49 4.95
N SER A 97 -3.02 8.26 4.50
CA SER A 97 -3.87 7.20 5.01
C SER A 97 -3.27 5.82 4.74
N GLY A 98 -2.83 5.58 3.50
CA GLY A 98 -2.21 4.31 3.11
C GLY A 98 -0.97 3.95 3.92
N GLU A 99 -0.14 4.93 4.28
CA GLU A 99 1.06 4.72 5.11
C GLU A 99 0.70 4.19 6.51
N ILE A 100 -0.34 4.74 7.16
CA ILE A 100 -0.80 4.26 8.46
C ILE A 100 -1.46 2.90 8.32
N ILE A 101 -2.36 2.74 7.34
CA ILE A 101 -3.11 1.51 7.11
C ILE A 101 -2.17 0.33 6.91
N GLN A 102 -1.07 0.46 6.16
CA GLN A 102 -0.13 -0.64 5.93
C GLN A 102 0.74 -1.01 7.14
N ASN A 103 0.78 -0.17 8.17
CA ASN A 103 1.46 -0.49 9.43
C ASN A 103 0.50 -1.02 10.50
N VAL A 104 -0.79 -0.66 10.41
CA VAL A 104 -1.85 -1.07 11.33
C VAL A 104 -2.58 -2.33 10.86
N TYR A 105 -2.91 -2.42 9.59
CA TYR A 105 -3.57 -3.57 8.98
C TYR A 105 -2.58 -4.40 8.15
N GLU A 106 -2.99 -5.62 7.82
CA GLU A 106 -2.21 -6.53 6.98
C GLU A 106 -3.08 -7.11 5.86
N THR A 107 -2.44 -7.42 4.74
CA THR A 107 -3.05 -8.05 3.56
C THR A 107 -2.76 -9.56 3.57
N LEU A 108 -3.32 -10.30 2.61
CA LEU A 108 -3.03 -11.73 2.47
C LEU A 108 -1.58 -12.01 2.08
N ILE A 109 -1.05 -11.18 1.19
CA ILE A 109 0.32 -11.23 0.68
C ILE A 109 0.88 -9.82 0.64
N PHE A 110 2.18 -9.70 0.77
CA PHE A 110 2.86 -8.41 0.73
C PHE A 110 4.06 -8.46 -0.20
N TYR A 111 4.64 -7.30 -0.47
CA TYR A 111 5.88 -7.24 -1.23
C TYR A 111 7.09 -7.70 -0.44
N ASP A 112 8.05 -8.29 -1.14
CA ASP A 112 9.34 -8.64 -0.56
C ASP A 112 10.23 -7.38 -0.41
N GLY A 113 10.09 -6.71 0.73
CA GLY A 113 10.85 -5.50 1.03
C GLY A 113 10.56 -4.38 0.05
N VAL A 114 11.58 -3.97 -0.71
CA VAL A 114 11.48 -2.89 -1.71
C VAL A 114 11.28 -3.41 -3.14
N ALA A 115 11.20 -4.74 -3.32
CA ALA A 115 11.05 -5.34 -4.64
C ALA A 115 9.63 -5.11 -5.19
N THR A 116 9.53 -4.72 -6.45
CA THR A 116 8.27 -4.41 -7.15
C THR A 116 7.63 -5.61 -7.85
N ASP A 117 8.34 -6.75 -7.91
CA ASP A 117 7.99 -7.91 -8.73
C ASP A 117 7.91 -9.22 -7.91
N LYS A 118 8.11 -9.14 -6.59
CA LYS A 118 8.15 -10.30 -5.70
C LYS A 118 7.18 -10.15 -4.53
N PHE A 119 6.44 -11.23 -4.27
CA PHE A 119 5.48 -11.31 -3.18
C PHE A 119 5.91 -12.35 -2.15
N VAL A 120 5.64 -12.05 -0.89
CA VAL A 120 5.79 -12.93 0.26
C VAL A 120 4.45 -13.11 0.97
N PRO A 121 4.23 -14.25 1.63
CA PRO A 121 3.03 -14.44 2.44
C PRO A 121 3.00 -13.48 3.63
N GLN A 122 1.81 -12.94 3.95
CA GLN A 122 1.57 -12.18 5.17
C GLN A 122 0.49 -12.89 6.00
N LEU A 123 -0.79 -12.52 5.87
CA LEU A 123 -1.90 -13.23 6.52
C LEU A 123 -2.20 -14.59 5.87
N ALA A 124 -1.82 -14.78 4.60
CA ALA A 124 -1.76 -16.11 4.01
C ALA A 124 -0.51 -16.87 4.48
N THR A 125 -0.54 -18.21 4.48
CA THR A 125 0.63 -19.03 4.81
C THR A 125 1.61 -19.18 3.65
N GLU A 126 1.14 -19.00 2.42
CA GLU A 126 1.93 -19.05 1.18
C GLU A 126 1.31 -18.15 0.10
N VAL A 127 2.13 -17.73 -0.88
CA VAL A 127 1.62 -17.01 -2.07
C VAL A 127 0.99 -18.05 -3.02
N PRO A 128 -0.25 -17.86 -3.49
CA PRO A 128 -0.87 -18.78 -4.45
C PRO A 128 -0.13 -18.80 -5.79
N THR A 129 0.09 -19.99 -6.33
CA THR A 129 0.70 -20.20 -7.65
C THR A 129 0.03 -21.36 -8.39
N LEU A 130 0.30 -21.49 -9.69
CA LEU A 130 -0.09 -22.68 -10.46
C LEU A 130 0.58 -23.96 -9.91
N GLU A 131 1.81 -23.84 -9.39
CA GLU A 131 2.62 -24.98 -8.95
C GLU A 131 2.13 -25.58 -7.62
N ASN A 132 1.76 -24.73 -6.65
CA ASN A 132 1.19 -25.18 -5.37
C ASN A 132 -0.33 -25.41 -5.43
N GLY A 133 -0.95 -25.25 -6.60
CA GLY A 133 -2.39 -25.44 -6.81
C GLY A 133 -3.25 -24.31 -6.22
N GLY A 134 -2.65 -23.22 -5.75
CA GLY A 134 -3.36 -22.03 -5.28
C GLY A 134 -3.97 -21.20 -6.42
N VAL A 135 -3.60 -21.46 -7.68
CA VAL A 135 -4.20 -20.82 -8.87
C VAL A 135 -4.64 -21.91 -9.85
N SER A 136 -5.86 -21.81 -10.37
CA SER A 136 -6.35 -22.70 -11.43
C SER A 136 -5.65 -22.43 -12.77
N ALA A 137 -5.63 -23.43 -13.66
CA ALA A 137 -4.96 -23.32 -14.95
C ALA A 137 -5.54 -22.21 -15.87
N ASP A 138 -6.81 -21.87 -15.70
CA ASP A 138 -7.48 -20.77 -16.42
C ASP A 138 -7.33 -19.41 -15.70
N GLY A 139 -6.68 -19.39 -14.53
CA GLY A 139 -6.42 -18.18 -13.76
C GLY A 139 -7.62 -17.59 -13.04
N LYS A 140 -8.77 -18.27 -13.06
CA LYS A 140 -10.04 -17.77 -12.53
C LYS A 140 -10.26 -18.12 -11.06
N THR A 141 -9.65 -19.18 -10.55
CA THR A 141 -9.81 -19.59 -9.15
C THR A 141 -8.49 -19.40 -8.42
N TRP A 142 -8.52 -18.63 -7.34
CA TRP A 142 -7.40 -18.38 -6.45
C TRP A 142 -7.74 -18.84 -5.04
N VAL A 143 -6.93 -19.72 -4.45
CA VAL A 143 -7.13 -20.26 -3.11
C VAL A 143 -6.01 -19.77 -2.21
N PHE A 144 -6.38 -19.02 -1.18
CA PHE A 144 -5.49 -18.55 -0.13
C PHE A 144 -5.69 -19.39 1.12
N LYS A 145 -4.60 -19.93 1.67
CA LYS A 145 -4.58 -20.59 2.98
C LYS A 145 -4.29 -19.54 4.04
N ILE A 146 -5.18 -19.38 5.00
CA ILE A 146 -5.12 -18.32 6.01
C ILE A 146 -4.36 -18.79 7.23
N ARG A 147 -3.54 -17.90 7.80
CA ARG A 147 -2.73 -18.17 8.98
C ARG A 147 -3.61 -18.29 10.23
N GLU A 148 -3.38 -19.34 11.01
CA GLU A 148 -4.00 -19.51 12.33
C GLU A 148 -3.23 -18.74 13.42
N GLY A 149 -3.94 -18.37 14.49
CA GLY A 149 -3.36 -17.76 15.69
C GLY A 149 -2.99 -16.28 15.54
N VAL A 150 -3.49 -15.61 14.50
CA VAL A 150 -3.38 -14.15 14.34
C VAL A 150 -4.48 -13.47 15.15
N LYS A 151 -4.12 -12.46 15.93
CA LYS A 151 -5.03 -11.64 16.73
C LYS A 151 -5.22 -10.27 16.10
N PHE A 152 -6.44 -9.74 16.13
CA PHE A 152 -6.64 -8.31 15.88
C PHE A 152 -6.26 -7.49 17.13
N HIS A 153 -6.06 -6.19 16.95
CA HIS A 153 -5.59 -5.28 17.99
C HIS A 153 -6.54 -5.16 19.19
N GLU A 154 -7.86 -5.20 18.93
CA GLU A 154 -8.92 -5.11 19.94
C GLU A 154 -9.40 -6.47 20.46
N GLY A 155 -8.77 -7.57 20.04
CA GLY A 155 -9.21 -8.93 20.34
C GLY A 155 -9.53 -9.72 19.08
N GLY A 156 -10.37 -10.75 19.17
CA GLY A 156 -10.72 -11.58 18.01
C GLY A 156 -9.57 -12.46 17.51
N ASP A 157 -9.92 -13.54 16.82
CA ASP A 157 -8.97 -14.35 16.04
C ASP A 157 -9.27 -14.12 14.56
N LEU A 158 -8.24 -13.96 13.74
CA LEU A 158 -8.40 -13.92 12.29
C LEU A 158 -8.97 -15.25 11.79
N THR A 159 -10.05 -15.17 11.02
CA THR A 159 -10.67 -16.30 10.32
C THR A 159 -10.69 -16.09 8.80
N PRO A 160 -10.81 -17.17 8.01
CA PRO A 160 -11.17 -17.04 6.59
C PRO A 160 -12.45 -16.22 6.34
N SER A 161 -13.43 -16.30 7.24
CA SER A 161 -14.64 -15.48 7.16
C SER A 161 -14.36 -13.97 7.24
N ASP A 162 -13.41 -13.50 8.07
CA ASP A 162 -13.02 -12.08 8.12
C ASP A 162 -12.38 -11.61 6.81
N VAL A 163 -11.57 -12.48 6.19
CA VAL A 163 -10.96 -12.21 4.89
C VAL A 163 -12.03 -12.05 3.81
N ALA A 164 -12.97 -13.00 3.75
CA ALA A 164 -14.05 -12.93 2.77
C ALA A 164 -14.93 -11.71 3.00
N TYR A 165 -15.32 -11.45 4.26
CA TYR A 165 -16.11 -10.29 4.65
C TYR A 165 -15.44 -8.97 4.24
N SER A 166 -14.14 -8.80 4.50
CA SER A 166 -13.42 -7.55 4.21
C SER A 166 -13.41 -7.22 2.71
N LEU A 167 -13.13 -8.23 1.87
CA LEU A 167 -13.11 -8.06 0.42
C LEU A 167 -14.52 -7.88 -0.16
N GLN A 168 -15.51 -8.61 0.37
CA GLN A 168 -16.92 -8.43 -0.01
C GLN A 168 -17.43 -7.03 0.36
N ARG A 169 -17.15 -6.58 1.59
CA ARG A 169 -17.51 -5.24 2.07
C ARG A 169 -16.91 -4.18 1.17
N GLY A 170 -15.62 -4.26 0.84
CA GLY A 170 -14.97 -3.31 -0.06
C GLY A 170 -15.67 -3.21 -1.41
N LEU A 171 -15.91 -4.34 -2.09
CA LEU A 171 -16.60 -4.37 -3.38
C LEU A 171 -18.04 -3.82 -3.31
N LEU A 172 -18.76 -4.08 -2.23
CA LEU A 172 -20.14 -3.60 -2.04
C LEU A 172 -20.19 -2.13 -1.66
N GLN A 173 -19.21 -1.64 -0.89
CA GLN A 173 -19.08 -0.23 -0.56
C GLN A 173 -18.79 0.59 -1.81
N GLY A 174 -17.88 0.14 -2.68
CA GLY A 174 -17.67 0.72 -4.01
C GLY A 174 -17.51 2.25 -4.03
N GLY A 175 -17.95 2.87 -5.14
CA GLY A 175 -17.87 4.30 -5.38
C GLY A 175 -16.53 4.75 -5.97
N TYR A 176 -16.56 5.70 -6.90
CA TYR A 176 -15.38 6.14 -7.66
C TYR A 176 -14.39 6.96 -6.85
N SER A 177 -14.77 7.38 -5.65
CA SER A 177 -13.86 8.02 -4.68
C SER A 177 -13.05 7.00 -3.87
N SER A 178 -13.42 5.71 -3.90
CA SER A 178 -12.71 4.62 -3.23
C SER A 178 -11.73 3.93 -4.19
N PRO A 179 -10.76 3.13 -3.69
CA PRO A 179 -9.90 2.29 -4.52
C PRO A 179 -10.58 1.00 -5.04
N GLN A 180 -11.84 0.73 -4.71
CA GLN A 180 -12.47 -0.59 -4.90
C GLN A 180 -12.67 -0.97 -6.36
N TRP A 181 -12.70 0.01 -7.26
CA TRP A 181 -12.71 -0.22 -8.70
C TRP A 181 -11.50 -1.04 -9.20
N LEU A 182 -10.36 -1.00 -8.49
CA LEU A 182 -9.19 -1.84 -8.78
C LEU A 182 -9.45 -3.34 -8.56
N LEU A 183 -10.44 -3.66 -7.72
CA LEU A 183 -10.87 -5.01 -7.38
C LEU A 183 -12.16 -5.41 -8.09
N ALA A 184 -12.98 -4.49 -8.58
CA ALA A 184 -14.28 -4.80 -9.18
C ALA A 184 -14.18 -5.60 -10.50
N GLU A 185 -13.38 -5.13 -11.45
CA GLU A 185 -13.26 -5.75 -12.77
C GLU A 185 -12.85 -7.25 -12.77
N PRO A 186 -11.91 -7.74 -11.93
CA PRO A 186 -11.61 -9.17 -11.92
C PRO A 186 -12.82 -10.03 -11.50
N PHE A 187 -13.72 -9.53 -10.66
CA PHE A 187 -14.89 -10.28 -10.19
C PHE A 187 -16.13 -10.09 -11.08
N PHE A 188 -16.30 -8.92 -11.68
CA PHE A 188 -17.53 -8.58 -12.44
C PHE A 188 -17.31 -8.55 -13.96
N GLY A 189 -16.06 -8.61 -14.42
CA GLY A 189 -15.69 -8.52 -15.82
C GLY A 189 -15.12 -7.15 -16.20
N VAL A 190 -14.31 -7.12 -17.28
CA VAL A 190 -13.67 -5.90 -17.79
C VAL A 190 -14.71 -4.85 -18.15
N GLY A 191 -14.51 -3.62 -17.67
CA GLY A 191 -15.45 -2.51 -17.82
C GLY A 191 -16.55 -2.44 -16.76
N ASN A 192 -16.63 -3.40 -15.84
CA ASN A 192 -17.50 -3.36 -14.67
C ASN A 192 -16.66 -2.99 -13.44
N ASP A 193 -16.47 -1.70 -13.24
CA ASP A 193 -15.55 -1.13 -12.25
C ASP A 193 -16.24 -0.70 -10.94
N ASP A 194 -17.56 -0.87 -10.82
CA ASP A 194 -18.33 -0.59 -9.62
C ASP A 194 -19.50 -1.57 -9.47
N ILE A 195 -19.96 -1.78 -8.23
CA ILE A 195 -21.10 -2.67 -7.95
C ILE A 195 -22.39 -2.23 -8.65
N THR A 196 -22.57 -0.91 -8.89
CA THR A 196 -23.72 -0.38 -9.62
C THR A 196 -23.80 -0.89 -11.06
N MET A 197 -22.67 -1.30 -11.66
CA MET A 197 -22.65 -1.85 -13.02
C MET A 197 -23.49 -3.13 -13.14
N ILE A 198 -23.48 -3.97 -12.10
CA ILE A 198 -24.28 -5.21 -12.07
C ILE A 198 -25.68 -5.03 -11.47
N VAL A 199 -25.98 -3.85 -10.89
CA VAL A 199 -27.31 -3.49 -10.39
C VAL A 199 -28.15 -2.82 -11.48
N ASP A 200 -27.62 -1.76 -12.09
CA ASP A 200 -28.35 -0.87 -12.99
C ASP A 200 -27.49 -0.23 -14.10
N GLU A 201 -26.40 -0.91 -14.50
CA GLU A 201 -25.52 -0.44 -15.57
C GLU A 201 -24.87 0.92 -15.25
N GLY A 202 -24.62 1.18 -13.96
CA GLY A 202 -23.95 2.38 -13.46
C GLY A 202 -24.86 3.61 -13.35
N ALA A 203 -26.18 3.44 -13.50
CA ALA A 203 -27.13 4.55 -13.44
C ALA A 203 -27.19 5.23 -12.07
N SER A 204 -26.82 4.51 -11.00
CA SER A 204 -26.74 5.00 -9.62
C SER A 204 -25.33 5.23 -9.11
N ALA A 205 -24.32 5.25 -9.98
CA ALA A 205 -22.93 5.42 -9.56
C ALA A 205 -22.73 6.70 -8.73
N ASP A 206 -22.06 6.55 -7.58
CA ASP A 206 -21.84 7.59 -6.55
C ASP A 206 -23.12 8.26 -6.00
N ASP A 207 -24.32 7.72 -6.26
CA ASP A 207 -25.59 8.19 -5.72
C ASP A 207 -26.28 7.08 -4.93
N ARG A 208 -26.03 7.06 -3.61
CA ARG A 208 -26.61 6.07 -2.69
C ARG A 208 -28.14 6.12 -2.67
N GLU A 209 -28.76 7.29 -2.77
CA GLU A 209 -30.23 7.40 -2.76
C GLU A 209 -30.81 6.78 -4.03
N ALA A 210 -30.21 7.05 -5.19
CA ALA A 210 -30.58 6.41 -6.45
C ALA A 210 -30.36 4.89 -6.41
N LEU A 211 -29.24 4.43 -5.86
CA LEU A 211 -28.97 3.00 -5.70
C LEU A 211 -30.04 2.32 -4.84
N MET A 212 -30.35 2.89 -3.68
CA MET A 212 -31.35 2.35 -2.75
C MET A 212 -32.77 2.34 -3.33
N ALA A 213 -33.05 3.17 -4.34
CA ALA A 213 -34.34 3.20 -5.04
C ALA A 213 -34.50 2.08 -6.09
N ASN A 214 -33.46 1.31 -6.38
CA ASN A 214 -33.54 0.14 -7.26
C ASN A 214 -34.42 -0.97 -6.66
N ASP A 215 -34.79 -1.94 -7.51
CA ASP A 215 -35.49 -3.14 -7.08
C ASP A 215 -34.68 -3.89 -6.00
N PRO A 216 -35.23 -4.11 -4.78
CA PRO A 216 -34.53 -4.84 -3.73
C PRO A 216 -34.02 -6.21 -4.16
N ALA A 217 -34.70 -6.90 -5.09
CA ALA A 217 -34.23 -8.18 -5.61
C ALA A 217 -32.93 -8.05 -6.41
N LYS A 218 -32.71 -6.93 -7.11
CA LYS A 218 -31.45 -6.65 -7.81
C LYS A 218 -30.32 -6.35 -6.83
N LEU A 219 -30.61 -5.57 -5.78
CA LEU A 219 -29.63 -5.26 -4.73
C LEU A 219 -29.16 -6.54 -4.01
N VAL A 220 -30.09 -7.42 -3.64
CA VAL A 220 -29.75 -8.71 -3.05
C VAL A 220 -28.96 -9.57 -4.03
N ALA A 221 -29.37 -9.65 -5.29
CA ALA A 221 -28.67 -10.45 -6.30
C ALA A 221 -27.22 -9.97 -6.56
N ALA A 222 -26.99 -8.66 -6.55
CA ALA A 222 -25.65 -8.10 -6.66
C ALA A 222 -24.76 -8.54 -5.48
N CYS A 223 -25.26 -8.43 -4.24
CA CYS A 223 -24.52 -8.92 -3.08
C CYS A 223 -24.27 -10.43 -3.09
N GLU A 224 -25.26 -11.24 -3.45
CA GLU A 224 -25.07 -12.69 -3.58
C GLU A 224 -24.03 -13.04 -4.66
N THR A 225 -23.93 -12.23 -5.71
CA THR A 225 -22.87 -12.37 -6.73
C THR A 225 -21.49 -12.14 -6.12
N VAL A 226 -21.31 -11.09 -5.30
CA VAL A 226 -20.05 -10.83 -4.58
C VAL A 226 -19.71 -11.96 -3.60
N LYS A 227 -20.69 -12.43 -2.83
CA LYS A 227 -20.48 -13.52 -1.85
C LYS A 227 -20.16 -14.86 -2.53
N ALA A 228 -20.72 -15.13 -3.69
CA ALA A 228 -20.38 -16.32 -4.49
C ALA A 228 -18.97 -16.21 -5.11
N ALA A 229 -18.51 -14.99 -5.40
CA ALA A 229 -17.18 -14.72 -5.93
C ALA A 229 -16.08 -14.88 -4.87
N ILE A 230 -16.38 -14.66 -3.59
CA ILE A 230 -15.39 -14.65 -2.50
C ILE A 230 -15.89 -15.56 -1.37
N VAL A 231 -15.39 -16.79 -1.33
CA VAL A 231 -15.94 -17.85 -0.47
C VAL A 231 -14.94 -18.25 0.61
N ALA A 232 -15.34 -18.10 1.87
CA ALA A 232 -14.61 -18.63 3.02
C ALA A 232 -14.95 -20.10 3.28
N ASP A 233 -13.95 -20.88 3.70
CA ASP A 233 -14.09 -22.18 4.32
C ASP A 233 -13.25 -22.19 5.60
N ASP A 234 -13.89 -21.85 6.72
CA ASP A 234 -13.25 -21.79 8.04
C ASP A 234 -12.77 -23.17 8.51
N ALA A 235 -13.45 -24.24 8.09
CA ALA A 235 -13.05 -25.60 8.47
C ALA A 235 -11.78 -26.05 7.73
N ALA A 236 -11.60 -25.61 6.48
CA ALA A 236 -10.40 -25.84 5.70
C ALA A 236 -9.30 -24.79 5.94
N GLY A 237 -9.61 -23.66 6.58
CA GLY A 237 -8.68 -22.55 6.78
C GLY A 237 -8.36 -21.79 5.49
N THR A 238 -9.32 -21.67 4.56
CA THR A 238 -9.08 -21.12 3.23
C THR A 238 -10.10 -20.10 2.78
N VAL A 239 -9.67 -19.15 1.93
CA VAL A 239 -10.56 -18.30 1.12
C VAL A 239 -10.32 -18.56 -0.35
N THR A 240 -11.40 -18.72 -1.10
CA THR A 240 -11.40 -18.89 -2.55
C THR A 240 -11.95 -17.64 -3.23
N LEU A 241 -11.16 -17.05 -4.13
CA LEU A 241 -11.57 -15.98 -5.03
C LEU A 241 -11.88 -16.58 -6.41
N ASN A 242 -13.13 -16.44 -6.84
CA ASN A 242 -13.63 -16.87 -8.14
C ASN A 242 -13.81 -15.63 -9.03
N LEU A 243 -12.88 -15.45 -9.95
CA LEU A 243 -12.83 -14.34 -10.89
C LEU A 243 -13.65 -14.67 -12.15
N GLU A 244 -14.23 -13.65 -12.76
CA GLU A 244 -14.91 -13.77 -14.06
C GLU A 244 -13.90 -14.10 -15.17
N THR A 245 -12.69 -13.53 -15.08
CA THR A 245 -11.57 -13.77 -16.00
C THR A 245 -10.26 -13.91 -15.24
N GLY A 246 -9.26 -14.56 -15.86
CA GLY A 246 -7.89 -14.50 -15.34
C GLY A 246 -7.44 -13.04 -15.20
N TRP A 247 -6.76 -12.71 -14.10
CA TRP A 247 -6.35 -11.34 -13.80
C TRP A 247 -4.89 -11.29 -13.36
N GLY A 248 -3.99 -10.99 -14.30
CA GLY A 248 -2.56 -10.88 -14.02
C GLY A 248 -2.20 -9.92 -12.88
N PRO A 249 -2.87 -8.75 -12.74
CA PRO A 249 -2.62 -7.81 -11.66
C PRO A 249 -3.22 -8.17 -10.29
N LEU A 250 -3.81 -9.35 -10.08
CA LEU A 250 -4.53 -9.63 -8.82
C LEU A 250 -3.64 -9.52 -7.58
N LEU A 251 -2.49 -10.19 -7.58
CA LEU A 251 -1.55 -10.15 -6.46
C LEU A 251 -1.04 -8.73 -6.13
N PRO A 252 -0.55 -7.93 -7.10
CA PRO A 252 -0.17 -6.56 -6.82
C PRO A 252 -1.35 -5.72 -6.28
N THR A 253 -2.57 -5.91 -6.79
CA THR A 253 -3.75 -5.20 -6.26
C THR A 253 -4.04 -5.58 -4.80
N LEU A 254 -4.02 -6.87 -4.46
CA LEU A 254 -4.28 -7.35 -3.09
C LEU A 254 -3.19 -7.01 -2.08
N ALA A 255 -1.96 -6.74 -2.53
CA ALA A 255 -0.83 -6.39 -1.66
C ALA A 255 -0.80 -4.91 -1.22
N ASN A 256 -1.82 -4.12 -1.58
CA ASN A 256 -1.93 -2.70 -1.22
C ASN A 256 -2.90 -2.48 -0.04
N GLY A 257 -2.96 -1.23 0.46
CA GLY A 257 -3.76 -0.88 1.65
C GLY A 257 -5.23 -1.33 1.54
N TRP A 258 -5.84 -1.20 0.37
CA TRP A 258 -7.23 -1.62 0.11
C TRP A 258 -7.47 -3.14 0.06
N GLY A 259 -6.41 -3.95 0.07
CA GLY A 259 -6.50 -5.41 0.25
C GLY A 259 -6.40 -5.86 1.71
N SER A 260 -6.41 -4.91 2.66
CA SER A 260 -6.26 -5.20 4.09
C SER A 260 -7.47 -5.89 4.68
N ILE A 261 -7.24 -6.72 5.69
CA ILE A 261 -8.28 -7.49 6.37
C ILE A 261 -8.70 -6.82 7.68
N MET A 262 -10.01 -6.72 7.89
CA MET A 262 -10.65 -6.18 9.08
C MET A 262 -11.37 -7.30 9.85
N ASP A 263 -11.51 -7.12 11.16
CA ASP A 263 -12.31 -7.98 12.04
C ASP A 263 -13.81 -7.76 11.76
N SER A 264 -14.48 -8.79 11.22
CA SER A 264 -15.87 -8.66 10.81
C SER A 264 -16.82 -8.43 11.98
N GLU A 265 -16.57 -9.06 13.14
CA GLU A 265 -17.40 -8.86 14.34
C GLU A 265 -17.27 -7.42 14.83
N TRP A 266 -16.02 -6.91 14.91
CA TRP A 266 -15.76 -5.53 15.32
C TRP A 266 -16.34 -4.50 14.35
N VAL A 267 -16.27 -4.74 13.04
CA VAL A 267 -16.88 -3.86 12.03
C VAL A 267 -18.39 -3.76 12.25
N ILE A 268 -19.05 -4.90 12.50
CA ILE A 268 -20.51 -4.94 12.75
C ILE A 268 -20.85 -4.20 14.05
N GLU A 269 -20.11 -4.43 15.13
CA GLU A 269 -20.33 -3.79 16.43
C GLU A 269 -20.16 -2.26 16.38
N ASN A 270 -19.32 -1.77 15.47
CA ASN A 270 -19.05 -0.33 15.29
C ASN A 270 -19.89 0.30 14.17
N GLY A 271 -20.99 -0.33 13.78
CA GLY A 271 -21.99 0.25 12.87
C GLY A 271 -21.68 0.09 11.40
N GLY A 272 -20.79 -0.85 11.03
CA GLY A 272 -20.56 -1.27 9.66
C GLY A 272 -21.63 -2.25 9.14
N TRP A 273 -21.35 -2.81 7.97
CA TRP A 273 -22.25 -3.74 7.29
C TRP A 273 -22.43 -5.06 8.05
N ASP A 274 -23.66 -5.51 8.24
CA ASP A 274 -23.98 -6.72 9.02
C ASP A 274 -23.73 -8.06 8.30
N GLY A 275 -23.19 -8.02 7.08
CA GLY A 275 -22.91 -9.20 6.26
C GLY A 275 -24.12 -9.74 5.49
N THR A 276 -25.28 -9.09 5.61
CA THR A 276 -26.53 -9.50 4.93
C THR A 276 -26.73 -8.77 3.60
N CYS A 277 -27.31 -9.45 2.62
CA CYS A 277 -27.50 -8.87 1.29
C CYS A 277 -28.66 -7.88 1.21
N GLU A 278 -29.45 -7.76 2.27
CA GLU A 278 -30.56 -6.82 2.39
C GLU A 278 -30.14 -5.42 2.82
N THR A 279 -28.90 -5.22 3.30
CA THR A 279 -28.49 -3.99 3.99
C THR A 279 -27.23 -3.31 3.42
N TRP A 280 -26.47 -3.97 2.54
CA TRP A 280 -25.17 -3.47 2.05
C TRP A 280 -25.27 -2.09 1.40
N GLN A 281 -26.38 -1.81 0.70
CA GLN A 281 -26.63 -0.56 -0.01
C GLN A 281 -26.62 0.68 0.90
N ASN A 282 -26.80 0.50 2.21
CA ASN A 282 -26.71 1.60 3.18
C ASN A 282 -25.28 2.16 3.31
N PHE A 283 -24.29 1.38 2.89
CA PHE A 283 -22.86 1.66 3.01
C PHE A 283 -22.20 2.01 1.66
N TYR A 284 -22.97 2.03 0.57
CA TYR A 284 -22.43 2.31 -0.76
C TYR A 284 -21.96 3.76 -0.94
N GLY A 285 -20.77 3.98 -1.50
CA GLY A 285 -20.26 5.32 -1.82
C GLY A 285 -20.16 6.21 -0.58
N MET A 286 -19.69 5.66 0.55
CA MET A 286 -19.47 6.44 1.76
C MET A 286 -18.28 7.40 1.62
N THR A 287 -18.45 8.63 2.08
CA THR A 287 -17.36 9.61 2.24
C THR A 287 -16.63 9.42 3.57
N SER A 288 -15.40 9.92 3.69
CA SER A 288 -14.62 9.82 4.93
C SER A 288 -15.33 10.46 6.12
N ALA A 289 -16.14 11.50 5.87
CA ALA A 289 -16.90 12.21 6.91
C ALA A 289 -18.08 11.42 7.50
N GLU A 290 -18.61 10.43 6.78
CA GLU A 290 -19.73 9.59 7.26
C GLU A 290 -19.30 8.18 7.65
N ASP A 291 -18.14 7.71 7.16
CA ASP A 291 -17.63 6.37 7.46
C ASP A 291 -17.17 6.25 8.93
N PRO A 292 -17.71 5.27 9.69
CA PRO A 292 -17.38 5.12 11.10
C PRO A 292 -15.94 4.65 11.34
N PHE A 293 -15.26 4.10 10.34
CA PHE A 293 -13.90 3.57 10.43
C PHE A 293 -12.84 4.57 10.02
N SER A 294 -13.23 5.77 9.54
CA SER A 294 -12.28 6.83 9.25
C SER A 294 -11.39 7.19 10.43
N ALA A 295 -11.91 7.12 11.66
CA ALA A 295 -11.20 7.57 12.86
C ALA A 295 -10.77 6.50 13.86
N ILE A 296 -11.07 5.24 13.58
CA ILE A 296 -10.77 4.10 14.45
C ILE A 296 -10.13 3.00 13.63
N ALA A 297 -9.34 2.15 14.28
CA ALA A 297 -8.71 1.03 13.59
C ALA A 297 -8.62 -0.21 14.48
N ASN A 298 -8.80 -1.37 13.86
CA ASN A 298 -8.62 -2.68 14.49
C ASN A 298 -8.00 -3.64 13.47
N GLY A 299 -6.68 -3.58 13.34
CA GLY A 299 -5.93 -4.39 12.38
C GLY A 299 -5.22 -5.57 13.03
N THR A 300 -4.33 -6.21 12.26
CA THR A 300 -3.48 -7.33 12.68
C THR A 300 -1.99 -7.02 12.63
N GLY A 301 -1.64 -5.78 12.25
CA GLY A 301 -0.29 -5.31 12.01
C GLY A 301 0.58 -5.21 13.26
N ALA A 302 1.87 -4.97 13.04
CA ALA A 302 2.87 -4.88 14.10
C ALA A 302 2.71 -3.62 14.98
N TYR A 303 1.96 -2.63 14.50
CA TYR A 303 1.58 -1.44 15.25
C TYR A 303 0.07 -1.34 15.32
N LYS A 304 -0.44 -0.78 16.41
CA LYS A 304 -1.85 -0.40 16.57
C LYS A 304 -1.98 1.11 16.66
N LEU A 305 -3.15 1.63 16.29
CA LEU A 305 -3.47 3.04 16.50
C LEU A 305 -3.56 3.33 18.00
N ALA A 306 -2.82 4.33 18.48
CA ALA A 306 -2.89 4.79 19.86
C ALA A 306 -3.62 6.13 19.98
N LEU A 307 -3.38 7.04 19.04
CA LEU A 307 -4.04 8.35 18.95
C LEU A 307 -4.07 8.81 17.50
N TRP A 308 -5.17 9.44 17.12
CA TRP A 308 -5.22 10.29 15.93
C TRP A 308 -5.85 11.64 16.28
N THR A 309 -5.10 12.71 16.02
CA THR A 309 -5.58 14.09 16.09
C THR A 309 -5.51 14.66 14.67
N PRO A 310 -6.65 14.78 13.96
CA PRO A 310 -6.69 15.27 12.58
C PRO A 310 -5.96 16.60 12.42
N GLY A 311 -5.14 16.71 11.37
CA GLY A 311 -4.33 17.91 11.09
C GLY A 311 -3.11 18.12 12.01
N GLU A 312 -2.90 17.28 13.03
CA GLU A 312 -1.80 17.43 13.98
C GLU A 312 -0.86 16.22 14.00
N GLU A 313 -1.35 15.05 14.41
CA GLU A 313 -0.51 13.86 14.55
C GLU A 313 -1.29 12.54 14.56
N THR A 314 -0.60 11.47 14.17
CA THR A 314 -1.01 10.09 14.41
C THR A 314 0.08 9.41 15.25
N VAL A 315 -0.32 8.76 16.33
CA VAL A 315 0.56 7.97 17.20
C VAL A 315 0.18 6.51 17.08
N MET A 316 1.18 5.68 16.85
CA MET A 316 1.07 4.23 16.78
C MET A 316 2.00 3.60 17.81
N GLU A 317 1.54 2.51 18.41
CA GLU A 317 2.28 1.73 19.40
C GLU A 317 2.50 0.31 18.90
N ALA A 318 3.66 -0.27 19.18
CA ALA A 318 3.93 -1.66 18.88
C ALA A 318 2.88 -2.57 19.54
N PHE A 319 2.37 -3.54 18.78
CA PHE A 319 1.38 -4.49 19.27
C PHE A 319 2.07 -5.73 19.86
N ASP A 320 2.04 -5.86 21.18
CA ASP A 320 2.63 -7.00 21.91
C ASP A 320 2.04 -8.36 21.48
N GLY A 321 0.80 -8.37 20.96
CA GLY A 321 0.12 -9.56 20.45
C GLY A 321 0.45 -9.91 19.00
N TYR A 322 1.38 -9.19 18.36
CA TYR A 322 1.71 -9.42 16.95
C TYR A 322 2.24 -10.84 16.73
N TRP A 323 1.68 -11.52 15.74
CA TRP A 323 1.97 -12.93 15.45
C TRP A 323 3.36 -13.16 14.82
N GLY A 324 3.93 -12.14 14.21
CA GLY A 324 5.22 -12.18 13.53
C GLY A 324 6.37 -11.73 14.41
N THR A 325 7.47 -11.29 13.79
CA THR A 325 8.57 -10.64 14.51
C THR A 325 8.08 -9.29 15.07
N PRO A 326 8.20 -9.03 16.38
CA PRO A 326 7.82 -7.76 16.98
C PRO A 326 8.52 -6.56 16.32
N ALA A 327 7.87 -5.40 16.34
CA ALA A 327 8.50 -4.15 15.94
C ALA A 327 9.67 -3.79 16.86
N ASN A 328 10.78 -3.27 16.31
CA ASN A 328 11.94 -2.91 17.14
C ASN A 328 11.80 -1.55 17.83
N ILE A 329 10.92 -0.66 17.33
CA ILE A 329 10.68 0.66 17.89
C ILE A 329 9.29 0.66 18.53
N PRO A 330 9.16 0.88 19.85
CA PRO A 330 7.87 0.83 20.55
C PRO A 330 6.84 1.86 20.08
N THR A 331 7.25 3.05 19.69
CA THR A 331 6.32 4.14 19.36
C THR A 331 6.68 4.80 18.02
N VAL A 332 5.67 5.06 17.20
CA VAL A 332 5.81 5.86 15.97
C VAL A 332 4.89 7.07 16.09
N ILE A 333 5.44 8.25 15.84
CA ILE A 333 4.72 9.53 15.79
C ILE A 333 4.86 10.09 14.38
N ARG A 334 3.74 10.14 13.66
CA ARG A 334 3.63 10.83 12.37
C ARG A 334 2.99 12.20 12.62
N LYS A 335 3.81 13.26 12.55
CA LYS A 335 3.40 14.63 12.84
C LYS A 335 3.22 15.43 11.56
N ILE A 336 2.20 16.29 11.55
CA ILE A 336 1.91 17.21 10.45
C ILE A 336 2.46 18.58 10.82
N VAL A 337 3.36 19.08 9.98
CA VAL A 337 3.93 20.43 10.09
C VAL A 337 4.01 20.97 8.67
N GLU A 338 3.15 21.92 8.30
CA GLU A 338 3.08 22.46 6.92
C GLU A 338 4.35 23.23 6.52
N GLU A 339 4.96 23.95 7.47
CA GLU A 339 6.12 24.79 7.23
C GLU A 339 7.43 23.98 7.15
N PHE A 340 8.06 23.96 5.97
CA PHE A 340 9.32 23.24 5.77
C PHE A 340 10.44 23.70 6.70
N GLY A 341 10.57 25.00 6.94
CA GLY A 341 11.61 25.52 7.83
C GLY A 341 11.55 24.90 9.23
N THR A 342 10.33 24.66 9.73
CA THR A 342 10.10 23.97 11.00
C THR A 342 10.47 22.49 10.90
N ARG A 343 10.02 21.77 9.85
CA ARG A 343 10.39 20.36 9.62
C ARG A 343 11.91 20.19 9.57
N PHE A 344 12.57 21.04 8.80
CA PHE A 344 14.01 21.01 8.62
C PHE A 344 14.76 21.29 9.92
N SER A 345 14.29 22.27 10.70
CA SER A 345 14.87 22.55 12.03
C SER A 345 14.73 21.36 12.98
N MET A 346 13.60 20.66 12.97
CA MET A 346 13.41 19.44 13.76
C MET A 346 14.39 18.33 13.35
N LEU A 347 14.60 18.14 12.03
CA LEU A 347 15.60 17.19 11.53
C LEU A 347 17.02 17.57 11.99
N GLN A 348 17.41 18.84 11.87
CA GLN A 348 18.74 19.30 12.30
C GLN A 348 18.99 19.08 13.80
N GLN A 349 17.95 19.17 14.63
CA GLN A 349 18.02 19.02 16.09
C GLN A 349 17.86 17.58 16.57
N GLY A 350 17.63 16.63 15.65
CA GLY A 350 17.34 15.24 15.99
C GLY A 350 15.96 15.01 16.60
N ASP A 351 15.05 15.99 16.50
CA ASP A 351 13.66 15.87 16.93
C ASP A 351 12.79 15.13 15.89
N ALA A 352 13.26 15.07 14.65
CA ALA A 352 12.68 14.25 13.58
C ALA A 352 13.73 13.26 13.05
N ASP A 353 13.29 12.05 12.76
CA ASP A 353 14.12 11.02 12.12
C ASP A 353 14.01 11.05 10.59
N ILE A 354 12.81 11.32 10.11
CA ILE A 354 12.46 11.43 8.69
C ILE A 354 11.59 12.67 8.54
N ILE A 355 11.81 13.44 7.47
CA ILE A 355 10.90 14.53 7.08
C ILE A 355 10.53 14.46 5.61
N TYR A 356 9.37 14.99 5.25
CA TYR A 356 9.05 15.29 3.86
C TYR A 356 9.81 16.54 3.37
N VAL A 357 10.58 16.38 2.27
CA VAL A 357 11.38 17.43 1.62
C VAL A 357 10.87 17.67 0.18
N PRO A 358 10.11 18.75 -0.06
CA PRO A 358 9.79 19.24 -1.39
C PRO A 358 11.02 19.39 -2.29
N ALA A 359 10.85 19.17 -3.59
CA ALA A 359 11.96 19.09 -4.54
C ALA A 359 12.79 20.38 -4.59
N GLU A 360 12.14 21.53 -4.51
CA GLU A 360 12.71 22.86 -4.49
C GLU A 360 13.51 23.17 -3.21
N GLN A 361 13.27 22.42 -2.13
CA GLN A 361 13.93 22.59 -0.84
C GLN A 361 15.10 21.63 -0.63
N ARG A 362 15.24 20.59 -1.47
CA ARG A 362 16.36 19.64 -1.43
C ARG A 362 17.74 20.30 -1.39
N PRO A 363 18.04 21.38 -2.16
CA PRO A 363 19.34 22.05 -2.06
C PRO A 363 19.69 22.60 -0.67
N GLN A 364 18.70 22.82 0.19
CA GLN A 364 18.94 23.24 1.59
C GLN A 364 19.32 22.05 2.49
N VAL A 365 18.91 20.84 2.13
CA VAL A 365 19.12 19.61 2.91
C VAL A 365 20.35 18.84 2.43
N ASP A 366 20.62 18.84 1.12
CA ASP A 366 21.75 18.13 0.48
C ASP A 366 23.11 18.37 1.18
N PRO A 367 23.46 19.59 1.65
CA PRO A 367 24.73 19.81 2.35
C PRO A 367 24.90 19.02 3.65
N LEU A 368 23.81 18.54 4.25
CA LEU A 368 23.82 17.75 5.50
C LEU A 368 23.89 16.24 5.26
N VAL A 369 24.13 15.79 4.03
CA VAL A 369 24.26 14.37 3.68
C VAL A 369 25.68 13.88 3.97
N GLY A 370 25.81 13.01 4.97
CA GLY A 370 27.08 12.37 5.33
C GLY A 370 27.28 10.98 4.71
N GLU A 371 26.18 10.30 4.35
CA GLU A 371 26.23 9.04 3.63
C GLU A 371 25.03 8.88 2.69
N MET A 372 25.16 8.00 1.70
CA MET A 372 24.10 7.76 0.72
C MET A 372 23.93 6.27 0.41
N ARG A 373 22.70 5.90 0.05
CA ARG A 373 22.32 4.61 -0.51
C ARG A 373 21.74 4.82 -1.90
N VAL A 374 22.33 4.16 -2.88
CA VAL A 374 21.87 4.22 -4.27
C VAL A 374 21.06 2.96 -4.57
N PHE A 375 19.87 3.14 -5.15
CA PHE A 375 19.05 2.02 -5.59
C PHE A 375 19.69 1.31 -6.78
N ASP A 376 19.88 0.00 -6.67
CA ASP A 376 20.30 -0.86 -7.77
C ASP A 376 19.06 -1.38 -8.49
N LEU A 377 18.84 -0.88 -9.70
CA LEU A 377 17.71 -1.25 -10.56
C LEU A 377 17.75 -2.72 -10.97
N ALA A 378 18.94 -3.30 -11.17
CA ALA A 378 19.07 -4.69 -11.62
C ALA A 378 18.83 -5.67 -10.47
N ALA A 379 19.28 -5.32 -9.26
CA ALA A 379 19.07 -6.14 -8.08
C ALA A 379 17.71 -5.88 -7.37
N ASN A 380 17.01 -4.80 -7.75
CA ASN A 380 15.76 -4.34 -7.16
C ASN A 380 15.86 -4.07 -5.65
N VAL A 381 17.01 -3.53 -5.19
CA VAL A 381 17.31 -3.24 -3.77
C VAL A 381 18.18 -1.99 -3.63
N TYR A 382 18.21 -1.38 -2.45
CA TYR A 382 19.21 -0.35 -2.12
C TYR A 382 20.54 -0.97 -1.73
N ASN A 383 21.63 -0.45 -2.29
CA ASN A 383 22.98 -0.80 -1.88
C ASN A 383 23.24 -0.42 -0.41
N GLU A 384 24.31 -1.00 0.15
CA GLU A 384 24.82 -0.61 1.46
C GLU A 384 25.19 0.88 1.48
N PRO A 385 25.02 1.58 2.63
CA PRO A 385 25.40 2.98 2.75
C PRO A 385 26.88 3.20 2.44
N VAL A 386 27.18 4.23 1.65
CA VAL A 386 28.54 4.70 1.40
C VAL A 386 28.68 6.13 1.93
N ALA A 387 29.80 6.40 2.61
CA ALA A 387 30.11 7.74 3.07
C ALA A 387 30.25 8.71 1.88
N VAL A 388 29.79 9.95 2.06
CA VAL A 388 29.95 11.04 1.08
C VAL A 388 31.17 11.87 1.49
N CYS A 389 32.08 12.12 0.56
CA CYS A 389 33.32 12.87 0.81
C CYS A 389 33.29 14.29 0.25
N ALA A 390 32.41 14.56 -0.72
CA ALA A 390 32.21 15.91 -1.25
C ALA A 390 30.79 16.08 -1.79
N TYR A 391 30.30 17.33 -1.69
CA TYR A 391 29.04 17.79 -2.26
C TYR A 391 29.32 18.91 -3.29
N ASN A 392 28.65 18.86 -4.44
CA ASN A 392 28.72 19.90 -5.48
C ASN A 392 27.32 20.37 -5.88
N GLU A 393 26.98 21.59 -5.49
CA GLU A 393 25.67 22.21 -5.77
C GLU A 393 25.40 22.46 -7.27
N ALA A 394 26.46 22.52 -8.10
CA ALA A 394 26.33 22.75 -9.55
C ALA A 394 25.91 21.49 -10.33
N GLU A 395 26.01 20.32 -9.71
CA GLU A 395 25.66 19.04 -10.32
C GLU A 395 24.19 18.67 -10.04
N LEU A 396 23.70 17.64 -10.74
CA LEU A 396 22.31 17.18 -10.63
C LEU A 396 22.22 15.73 -10.15
N GLY A 397 21.15 15.44 -9.39
CA GLY A 397 20.85 14.10 -8.89
C GLY A 397 22.00 13.49 -8.09
N LEU A 398 22.35 12.24 -8.40
CA LEU A 398 23.44 11.53 -7.73
C LEU A 398 24.82 12.19 -7.93
N ALA A 399 25.05 12.88 -9.05
CA ALA A 399 26.33 13.53 -9.33
C ALA A 399 26.67 14.67 -8.34
N LYS A 400 25.68 15.14 -7.56
CA LYS A 400 25.91 16.07 -6.45
C LYS A 400 26.79 15.48 -5.35
N PHE A 401 26.85 14.16 -5.20
CA PHE A 401 27.48 13.49 -4.08
C PHE A 401 28.64 12.64 -4.55
N THR A 402 29.86 12.94 -4.09
CA THR A 402 31.04 12.12 -4.33
C THR A 402 31.14 11.06 -3.24
N ALA A 403 30.98 9.79 -3.60
CA ALA A 403 31.23 8.67 -2.69
C ALA A 403 32.72 8.64 -2.27
N CYS A 404 32.97 8.36 -1.00
CA CYS A 404 34.32 8.13 -0.49
C CYS A 404 34.94 6.85 -1.07
N ALA A 405 36.23 6.88 -1.37
CA ALA A 405 37.02 5.69 -1.62
C ALA A 405 37.35 4.96 -0.30
N ALA A 406 37.77 3.69 -0.41
CA ALA A 406 38.13 2.89 0.75
C ALA A 406 39.26 3.56 1.57
N GLY A 407 39.00 3.81 2.85
CA GLY A 407 39.94 4.43 3.78
C GLY A 407 39.89 5.97 3.82
N GLU A 408 39.06 6.61 3.01
CA GLU A 408 38.79 8.05 3.13
C GLU A 408 37.83 8.34 4.30
N THR A 409 37.94 9.54 4.86
CA THR A 409 37.02 10.02 5.90
C THR A 409 35.91 10.83 5.24
N GLY A 410 34.66 10.40 5.42
CA GLY A 410 33.50 11.11 4.90
C GLY A 410 33.23 12.42 5.61
N LEU A 411 32.28 13.17 5.05
CA LEU A 411 31.68 14.33 5.69
C LEU A 411 31.03 13.87 6.99
N ASP A 412 31.30 14.58 8.08
CA ASP A 412 30.72 14.31 9.41
C ASP A 412 29.32 14.90 9.52
N GLU A 413 28.52 14.68 8.48
CA GLU A 413 27.17 15.19 8.37
C GLU A 413 26.16 14.14 8.86
N PRO A 414 25.01 14.55 9.42
CA PRO A 414 24.14 13.67 10.19
C PRO A 414 23.18 12.83 9.34
N LEU A 415 22.97 13.19 8.07
CA LEU A 415 21.91 12.57 7.28
C LEU A 415 22.42 11.47 6.35
N ARG A 416 21.55 10.48 6.14
CA ARG A 416 21.62 9.51 5.06
C ARG A 416 20.64 9.92 3.96
N LEU A 417 21.11 9.86 2.72
CA LEU A 417 20.29 10.03 1.52
C LEU A 417 19.99 8.66 0.87
N ASN A 418 18.72 8.34 0.68
CA ASN A 418 18.26 7.25 -0.19
C ASN A 418 17.86 7.84 -1.56
N ILE A 419 18.54 7.44 -2.63
CA ILE A 419 18.37 8.04 -3.97
C ILE A 419 18.28 6.99 -5.08
N GLY A 420 17.55 7.33 -6.15
CA GLY A 420 17.64 6.62 -7.43
C GLY A 420 16.56 5.58 -7.68
N ARG A 421 15.72 5.26 -6.68
CA ARG A 421 14.58 4.36 -6.90
C ARG A 421 13.55 5.07 -7.79
N PRO A 422 13.06 4.45 -8.88
CA PRO A 422 12.01 5.04 -9.70
C PRO A 422 10.76 5.30 -8.84
N ALA A 423 10.26 6.53 -8.83
CA ALA A 423 9.02 6.85 -8.14
C ALA A 423 7.84 6.61 -9.10
N LEU A 424 6.87 5.82 -8.66
CA LEU A 424 5.53 5.82 -9.23
C LEU A 424 4.74 6.91 -8.49
N GLN A 425 4.43 8.02 -9.16
CA GLN A 425 3.44 8.96 -8.63
C GLN A 425 2.04 8.49 -9.09
N GLN A 426 0.98 8.74 -8.32
CA GLN A 426 -0.38 8.27 -8.67
C GLN A 426 -0.85 8.82 -10.03
N ASP A 427 -0.39 10.02 -10.39
CA ASP A 427 -0.53 10.68 -11.69
C ASP A 427 0.22 9.96 -12.84
N VAL A 428 0.99 8.91 -12.54
CA VAL A 428 1.76 8.08 -13.47
C VAL A 428 1.23 6.63 -13.52
N LEU A 429 0.18 6.30 -12.75
CA LEU A 429 -0.47 4.97 -12.81
C LEU A 429 -1.09 4.66 -14.19
N ILE A 430 -1.24 5.68 -15.03
CA ILE A 430 -1.51 5.49 -16.45
C ILE A 430 -0.15 5.45 -17.18
N PHE A 431 0.24 4.27 -17.66
CA PHE A 431 1.24 3.99 -18.74
C PHE A 431 2.63 3.44 -18.43
N ASN A 432 3.02 3.07 -17.20
CA ASN A 432 4.32 2.40 -17.02
C ASN A 432 4.23 0.87 -16.95
N PHE A 433 3.89 0.27 -18.09
CA PHE A 433 4.30 -1.11 -18.43
C PHE A 433 5.80 -1.11 -18.75
N ASN A 434 6.64 -0.75 -17.78
CA ASN A 434 8.09 -0.79 -17.95
C ASN A 434 8.58 -2.23 -17.78
N ILE A 435 8.35 -3.04 -18.81
CA ILE A 435 8.98 -4.35 -18.95
C ILE A 435 10.39 -4.08 -19.44
N GLN A 436 11.36 -4.18 -18.51
CA GLN A 436 12.77 -4.18 -18.86
C GLN A 436 13.06 -5.39 -19.77
N PRO A 437 13.96 -5.24 -20.77
CA PRO A 437 14.26 -6.26 -21.77
C PRO A 437 14.86 -7.55 -21.22
#